data_AF-A0A7S0VKX1-F1
#
_entry.id   AF-A0A7S0VKX1-F1
#
_cell.length_a   1.000
_cell.length_b   1.000
_cell.length_c   1.000
_cell.angle_alpha   90.00
_cell.angle_beta   90.00
_cell.angle_gamma   90.00
#
_symmetry.space_group_name_H-M   'P 1'
#
loop_
_entity.id
_entity.type
_entity.pdbx_description
1 polymer ?
#
loop_
_entity_poly.entity_id
_entity_poly.type
_entity_poly.pdbx_seq_one_letter_code
_entity_poly.pdbx_strand_id
1 'polypeptide(L)'
;AREEASFYKLSPLRVFHDPIPDPSVAIKKYPIILVVDREASVCRLLTRVLTKLSTFNVVTKRDGSEALPAILASGSVTALVLLDEGTACDRAAQIRDHEAKNGLHPVPIVAMIAAPTPLLIGRVAASGIDGIIPKPLDVKSVSASVTPFLAWIDQPAARSMPPPPGGKVGGIHVFTEVTRADPTAADSISAALGRSGSG
;
A
#
# COMPACT_ATOMS: atom_id res chain seq x y z
N ALA A 1 -12.95 19.28 -52.32
CA ALA A 1 -11.83 18.75 -51.51
C ALA A 1 -11.70 19.58 -50.24
N ARG A 2 -12.23 19.07 -49.12
CA ARG A 2 -12.16 19.61 -47.75
C ARG A 2 -12.35 18.42 -46.78
N GLU A 3 -11.92 18.61 -45.53
CA GLU A 3 -11.78 17.66 -44.38
C GLU A 3 -10.37 17.06 -44.29
N GLU A 4 -9.43 17.59 -43.48
CA GLU A 4 -9.40 17.74 -42.01
C GLU A 4 -9.80 16.47 -41.23
N ALA A 5 -8.79 15.75 -40.73
CA ALA A 5 -8.91 14.97 -39.50
C ALA A 5 -7.54 14.87 -38.81
N SER A 6 -7.40 15.74 -37.82
CA SER A 6 -6.42 15.81 -36.74
C SER A 6 -5.80 14.47 -36.31
N PHE A 7 -4.53 14.27 -36.65
CA PHE A 7 -3.66 13.28 -36.01
C PHE A 7 -3.35 13.72 -34.58
N TYR A 8 -3.70 12.90 -33.60
CA TYR A 8 -3.28 13.09 -32.20
C TYR A 8 -1.75 13.16 -32.13
N LYS A 9 -1.24 14.35 -31.82
CA LYS A 9 0.17 14.63 -31.56
C LYS A 9 0.55 13.96 -30.24
N LEU A 10 1.00 12.71 -30.29
CA LEU A 10 1.64 12.05 -29.17
C LEU A 10 2.84 12.91 -28.75
N SER A 11 2.80 13.43 -27.53
CA SER A 11 3.94 14.11 -26.94
C SER A 11 5.08 13.10 -26.80
N PRO A 12 6.32 13.43 -27.21
CA PRO A 12 7.44 12.51 -27.08
C PRO A 12 7.63 12.16 -25.60
N LEU A 13 7.83 10.87 -25.33
CA LEU A 13 8.31 10.36 -24.05
C LEU A 13 9.50 11.24 -23.62
N ARG A 14 9.37 11.95 -22.49
CA ARG A 14 10.50 12.63 -21.87
C ARG A 14 11.47 11.56 -21.41
N VAL A 15 12.45 11.24 -22.24
CA VAL A 15 13.67 10.58 -21.79
C VAL A 15 14.43 11.64 -21.03
N PHE A 16 14.31 11.61 -19.70
CA PHE A 16 15.22 12.37 -18.83
C PHE A 16 16.62 11.78 -19.03
N HIS A 17 17.41 12.38 -19.92
CA HIS A 17 18.87 12.29 -19.82
C HIS A 17 19.26 13.24 -18.69
N ASP A 18 19.25 12.73 -17.47
CA ASP A 18 19.91 13.44 -16.38
C ASP A 18 21.41 13.48 -16.69
N PRO A 19 22.08 14.63 -16.49
CA PRO A 19 23.55 14.68 -16.54
C PRO A 19 24.10 13.68 -15.52
N ILE A 20 25.17 12.97 -15.87
CA ILE A 20 25.87 12.04 -14.97
C ILE A 20 26.12 12.79 -13.65
N PRO A 21 25.43 12.43 -12.56
CA PRO A 21 25.55 13.18 -11.32
C PRO A 21 26.94 12.97 -10.73
N ASP A 22 27.49 14.05 -10.18
CA ASP A 22 28.70 14.02 -9.37
C ASP A 22 28.56 12.92 -8.29
N PRO A 23 29.50 11.95 -8.22
CA PRO A 23 29.42 10.83 -7.28
C PRO A 23 29.43 11.26 -5.80
N SER A 24 29.67 12.53 -5.50
CA SER A 24 29.59 13.10 -4.14
C SER A 24 28.17 13.54 -3.72
N VAL A 25 27.18 13.54 -4.62
CA VAL A 25 25.78 13.79 -4.29
C VAL A 25 25.10 12.47 -3.89
N ALA A 26 24.74 12.33 -2.61
CA ALA A 26 23.97 11.18 -2.13
C ALA A 26 22.71 11.01 -2.98
N ILE A 27 22.64 9.93 -3.77
CA ILE A 27 21.46 9.61 -4.58
C ILE A 27 20.27 9.50 -3.60
N LYS A 28 19.35 10.46 -3.65
CA LYS A 28 18.08 10.34 -2.93
C LYS A 28 17.34 9.14 -3.49
N LYS A 29 17.49 7.97 -2.84
CA LYS A 29 16.62 6.83 -3.09
C LYS A 29 15.21 7.25 -2.67
N TYR A 30 14.36 7.53 -3.66
CA TYR A 30 12.94 7.79 -3.40
C TYR A 30 12.32 6.55 -2.74
N PRO A 31 11.46 6.73 -1.72
CA PRO A 31 10.80 5.60 -1.06
C PRO A 31 10.01 4.76 -2.07
N ILE A 32 9.97 3.45 -1.83
CA ILE A 32 9.29 2.49 -2.70
C ILE A 32 7.93 2.11 -2.10
N ILE A 33 6.89 2.17 -2.92
CA ILE A 33 5.62 1.49 -2.67
C ILE A 33 5.62 0.20 -3.48
N LEU A 34 5.58 -0.93 -2.80
CA LEU A 34 5.48 -2.24 -3.42
C LEU A 34 4.02 -2.63 -3.58
N VAL A 35 3.60 -2.93 -4.80
CA VAL A 35 2.25 -3.42 -5.12
C VAL A 35 2.35 -4.85 -5.60
N VAL A 36 1.61 -5.76 -4.98
CA VAL A 36 1.59 -7.18 -5.35
C VAL A 36 0.17 -7.58 -5.69
N ASP A 37 -0.15 -7.63 -6.98
CA ASP A 37 -1.45 -8.06 -7.48
C ASP A 37 -1.26 -8.82 -8.80
N ARG A 38 -1.90 -9.98 -8.91
CA ARG A 38 -1.83 -10.83 -10.11
C ARG A 38 -2.45 -10.15 -11.34
N GLU A 39 -3.40 -9.25 -11.13
CA GLU A 39 -4.13 -8.57 -12.17
C GLU A 39 -3.36 -7.34 -12.68
N ALA A 40 -2.89 -7.41 -13.93
CA ALA A 40 -2.06 -6.36 -14.52
C ALA A 40 -2.80 -5.02 -14.70
N SER A 41 -4.13 -5.04 -14.78
CA SER A 41 -5.01 -3.87 -14.78
C SER A 41 -4.97 -3.15 -13.42
N VAL A 42 -5.06 -3.89 -12.31
CA VAL A 42 -4.96 -3.37 -10.94
C VAL A 42 -3.58 -2.75 -10.71
N CYS A 43 -2.51 -3.46 -11.06
CA CYS A 43 -1.16 -2.91 -10.98
C CYS A 43 -1.03 -1.59 -11.76
N ARG A 44 -1.55 -1.52 -13.00
CA ARG A 44 -1.53 -0.31 -13.82
C ARG A 44 -2.33 0.84 -13.21
N LEU A 45 -3.51 0.56 -12.63
CA LEU A 45 -4.32 1.55 -11.93
C LEU A 45 -3.56 2.11 -10.74
N LEU A 46 -3.05 1.23 -9.86
CA LEU A 46 -2.33 1.63 -8.65
C LEU A 46 -1.08 2.43 -8.97
N THR A 47 -0.26 2.00 -9.94
CA THR A 47 0.89 2.78 -10.39
C THR A 47 0.48 4.19 -10.83
N ARG A 48 -0.57 4.33 -11.64
CA ARG A 48 -1.04 5.65 -12.10
C ARG A 48 -1.59 6.54 -10.98
N VAL A 49 -2.26 5.96 -9.99
CA VAL A 49 -2.81 6.72 -8.86
C VAL A 49 -1.68 7.14 -7.93
N LEU A 50 -0.84 6.20 -7.49
CA LEU A 50 0.19 6.42 -6.49
C LEU A 50 1.28 7.38 -6.98
N THR A 51 1.71 7.28 -8.24
CA THR A 51 2.71 8.20 -8.83
C THR A 51 2.22 9.65 -8.94
N LYS A 52 0.90 9.89 -8.87
CA LYS A 52 0.34 11.24 -8.85
C LYS A 52 0.23 11.83 -7.45
N LEU A 53 0.30 11.02 -6.40
CA LEU A 53 0.05 11.46 -5.03
C LEU A 53 1.28 12.07 -4.35
N SER A 54 2.47 11.53 -4.60
CA SER A 54 3.72 12.05 -4.02
C SER A 54 4.94 11.46 -4.75
N THR A 55 6.13 11.84 -4.31
CA THR A 55 7.41 11.52 -4.95
C THR A 55 7.93 10.16 -4.48
N PHE A 56 7.28 9.10 -4.95
CA PHE A 56 7.63 7.70 -4.66
C PHE A 56 7.87 6.90 -5.94
N ASN A 57 8.65 5.83 -5.80
CA ASN A 57 8.77 4.80 -6.83
C ASN A 57 7.73 3.71 -6.57
N VAL A 58 6.92 3.38 -7.58
CA VAL A 58 5.99 2.25 -7.49
C VAL A 58 6.60 1.05 -8.16
N VAL A 59 6.80 -0.03 -7.39
CA VAL A 59 7.28 -1.32 -7.89
C VAL A 59 6.11 -2.29 -7.87
N THR A 60 5.80 -2.91 -9.01
CA THR A 60 4.71 -3.88 -9.11
C THR A 60 5.27 -5.29 -9.26
N LYS A 61 4.73 -6.23 -8.49
CA LYS A 61 4.94 -7.68 -8.63
C LYS A 61 3.61 -8.34 -8.91
N ARG A 62 3.64 -9.45 -9.66
CA ARG A 62 2.41 -10.19 -10.03
C ARG A 62 2.26 -11.52 -9.31
N ASP A 63 3.28 -11.93 -8.58
CA ASP A 63 3.26 -13.10 -7.73
C ASP A 63 3.51 -12.68 -6.27
N GLY A 64 2.65 -13.15 -5.37
CA GLY A 64 2.80 -12.99 -3.93
C GLY A 64 4.18 -13.42 -3.42
N SER A 65 4.74 -14.50 -4.01
CA SER A 65 6.05 -15.03 -3.61
C SER A 65 7.21 -14.03 -3.80
N GLU A 66 7.03 -13.03 -4.68
CA GLU A 66 8.03 -12.00 -4.96
C GLU A 66 8.03 -10.86 -3.92
N ALA A 67 7.06 -10.82 -3.00
CA ALA A 67 6.90 -9.71 -2.06
C ALA A 67 8.12 -9.54 -1.14
N LEU A 68 8.49 -10.59 -0.40
CA LEU A 68 9.65 -10.55 0.51
C LEU A 68 10.97 -10.36 -0.26
N PRO A 69 11.27 -11.09 -1.35
CA PRO A 69 12.46 -10.83 -2.18
C PRO A 69 12.56 -9.38 -2.67
N ALA A 70 11.44 -8.75 -3.05
CA ALA A 70 11.43 -7.36 -3.49
C ALA A 70 11.76 -6.39 -2.35
N ILE A 71 11.21 -6.62 -1.14
CA ILE A 71 11.54 -5.86 0.07
C ILE A 71 13.04 -5.98 0.37
N LEU A 72 13.58 -7.20 0.36
CA LEU A 72 15.00 -7.45 0.60
C LEU A 72 15.91 -6.75 -0.41
N ALA A 73 15.58 -6.84 -1.70
CA ALA A 73 16.34 -6.19 -2.77
C ALA A 73 16.32 -4.65 -2.65
N SER A 74 15.25 -4.09 -2.10
CA SER A 74 15.13 -2.66 -1.87
C SER A 74 15.89 -2.18 -0.62
N GLY A 75 16.10 -3.06 0.37
CA GLY A 75 16.56 -2.69 1.69
C GLY A 75 15.53 -1.83 2.45
N SER A 76 15.99 -0.90 3.29
CA SER A 76 15.13 -0.07 4.14
C SER A 76 14.36 1.05 3.42
N VAL A 77 14.26 1.02 2.09
CA VAL A 77 13.57 2.07 1.31
C VAL A 77 12.15 1.70 0.93
N THR A 78 11.72 0.44 1.10
CA THR A 78 10.30 0.10 0.98
C THR A 78 9.53 0.71 2.14
N ALA A 79 8.54 1.52 1.79
CA ALA A 79 7.84 2.38 2.72
C ALA A 79 6.36 1.99 2.88
N LEU A 80 5.80 1.22 1.94
CA LEU A 80 4.45 0.66 1.99
C LEU A 80 4.37 -0.57 1.09
N VAL A 81 3.62 -1.58 1.53
CA VAL A 81 3.33 -2.80 0.75
C VAL A 81 1.81 -2.93 0.58
N LEU A 82 1.34 -3.06 -0.66
CA LEU A 82 -0.05 -3.37 -1.00
C LEU A 82 -0.15 -4.82 -1.50
N LEU A 83 -0.99 -5.65 -0.88
CA LEU A 83 -1.11 -7.08 -1.19
C LEU A 83 -2.52 -7.47 -1.65
N ASP A 84 -2.63 -8.23 -2.73
CA ASP A 84 -3.88 -8.89 -3.15
C ASP A 84 -4.37 -9.89 -2.08
N GLU A 85 -5.70 -9.92 -1.86
CA GLU A 85 -6.40 -10.75 -0.87
C GLU A 85 -5.90 -12.19 -0.82
N GLY A 86 -5.75 -12.84 -1.97
CA GLY A 86 -5.41 -14.26 -2.05
C GLY A 86 -4.03 -14.62 -1.51
N THR A 87 -3.17 -13.62 -1.27
CA THR A 87 -1.82 -13.83 -0.73
C THR A 87 -1.53 -12.98 0.51
N ALA A 88 -2.43 -12.05 0.87
CA ALA A 88 -2.14 -11.01 1.83
C ALA A 88 -1.73 -11.55 3.21
N CYS A 89 -2.51 -12.48 3.79
CA CYS A 89 -2.25 -12.98 5.14
C CYS A 89 -0.92 -13.74 5.23
N ASP A 90 -0.69 -14.70 4.32
CA ASP A 90 0.52 -15.52 4.34
C ASP A 90 1.77 -14.70 4.10
N ARG A 91 1.70 -13.71 3.19
CA ARG A 91 2.85 -12.84 2.90
C ARG A 91 3.09 -11.84 4.01
N ALA A 92 2.05 -11.29 4.62
CA ALA A 92 2.20 -10.42 5.78
C ALA A 92 2.88 -11.14 6.95
N ALA A 93 2.44 -12.36 7.28
CA ALA A 93 3.06 -13.16 8.32
C ALA A 93 4.55 -13.43 8.03
N GLN A 94 4.89 -13.80 6.79
CA GLN A 94 6.28 -14.01 6.38
C GLN A 94 7.15 -12.74 6.49
N ILE A 95 6.59 -11.58 6.13
CA ILE A 95 7.28 -10.29 6.26
C ILE A 95 7.50 -9.97 7.74
N ARG A 96 6.47 -10.11 8.59
CA ARG A 96 6.60 -9.88 10.04
C ARG A 96 7.60 -10.80 10.70
N ASP A 97 7.59 -12.09 10.37
CA ASP A 97 8.57 -13.05 10.87
C ASP A 97 9.99 -12.65 10.49
N HIS A 98 10.18 -12.19 9.25
CA HIS A 98 11.48 -11.72 8.79
C HIS A 98 11.92 -10.46 9.54
N GLU A 99 11.03 -9.48 9.70
CA GLU A 99 11.31 -8.24 10.44
C GLU A 99 11.71 -8.54 11.89
N ALA A 100 10.94 -9.37 12.59
CA ALA A 100 11.20 -9.75 13.97
C ALA A 100 12.54 -10.49 14.13
N LYS A 101 12.83 -11.46 13.26
CA LYS A 101 14.09 -12.23 13.30
C LYS A 101 15.33 -11.38 13.10
N ASN A 102 15.20 -10.26 12.39
CA ASN A 102 16.32 -9.38 12.04
C ASN A 102 16.31 -8.05 12.80
N GLY A 103 15.39 -7.87 13.77
CA GLY A 103 15.26 -6.61 14.52
C GLY A 103 14.94 -5.41 13.64
N LEU A 104 14.24 -5.61 12.52
CA LEU A 104 13.88 -4.55 11.58
C LEU A 104 12.61 -3.83 12.03
N HIS A 105 12.52 -2.54 11.67
CA HIS A 105 11.28 -1.80 11.86
C HIS A 105 10.18 -2.32 10.93
N PRO A 106 8.95 -2.52 11.44
CA PRO A 106 7.81 -2.95 10.65
C PRO A 106 7.50 -2.02 9.47
N VAL A 107 7.48 -2.56 8.25
CA VAL A 107 6.94 -1.86 7.07
C VAL A 107 5.40 -1.85 7.14
N PRO A 108 4.72 -0.76 6.76
CA PRO A 108 3.28 -0.79 6.61
C PRO A 108 2.84 -1.78 5.50
N ILE A 109 1.88 -2.64 5.82
CA ILE A 109 1.29 -3.64 4.92
C ILE A 109 -0.22 -3.40 4.86
N VAL A 110 -0.76 -3.24 3.66
CA VAL A 110 -2.19 -3.01 3.42
C VAL A 110 -2.73 -4.06 2.46
N ALA A 111 -3.82 -4.72 2.83
CA ALA A 111 -4.46 -5.73 2.00
C ALA A 111 -5.57 -5.14 1.12
N MET A 112 -5.69 -5.62 -0.11
CA MET A 112 -6.77 -5.25 -1.03
C MET A 112 -7.79 -6.38 -1.09
N ILE A 113 -8.97 -6.16 -0.50
CA ILE A 113 -9.96 -7.21 -0.19
C ILE A 113 -11.25 -7.01 -1.00
N ALA A 114 -11.74 -8.04 -1.69
CA ALA A 114 -12.90 -7.93 -2.56
C ALA A 114 -14.24 -7.81 -1.81
N ALA A 115 -14.41 -8.57 -0.73
CA ALA A 115 -15.63 -8.57 0.07
C ALA A 115 -15.27 -8.69 1.55
N PRO A 116 -14.95 -7.57 2.24
CA PRO A 116 -14.56 -7.62 3.64
C PRO A 116 -15.73 -8.10 4.51
N THR A 117 -15.54 -9.24 5.17
CA THR A 117 -16.45 -9.75 6.21
C THR A 117 -15.78 -9.59 7.58
N PRO A 118 -16.52 -9.52 8.70
CA PRO A 118 -15.92 -9.41 10.03
C PRO A 118 -14.90 -10.53 10.33
N LEU A 119 -15.22 -11.77 9.93
CA LEU A 119 -14.31 -12.91 10.07
C LEU A 119 -13.02 -12.73 9.27
N LEU A 120 -13.13 -12.26 8.02
CA LEU A 120 -11.96 -12.00 7.17
C LEU A 120 -11.11 -10.85 7.73
N ILE A 121 -11.75 -9.79 8.22
CA ILE A 121 -11.08 -8.64 8.86
C ILE A 121 -10.27 -9.11 10.07
N GLY A 122 -10.84 -9.95 10.94
CA GLY A 122 -10.13 -10.51 12.09
C GLY A 122 -8.91 -11.35 11.69
N ARG A 123 -9.05 -12.21 10.67
CA ARG A 123 -7.94 -13.00 10.13
C ARG A 123 -6.84 -12.13 9.54
N VAL A 124 -7.21 -11.11 8.78
CA VAL A 124 -6.29 -10.15 8.17
C VAL A 124 -5.52 -9.40 9.25
N ALA A 125 -6.20 -8.90 10.29
CA ALA A 125 -5.56 -8.20 11.41
C ALA A 125 -4.52 -9.08 12.13
N ALA A 126 -4.89 -10.32 12.44
CA ALA A 126 -4.03 -11.28 13.15
C ALA A 126 -2.77 -11.66 12.35
N SER A 127 -2.76 -11.49 11.03
CA SER A 127 -1.60 -11.77 10.18
C SER A 127 -0.54 -10.64 10.16
N GLY A 128 -0.78 -9.56 10.89
CA GLY A 128 0.14 -8.42 10.98
C GLY A 128 -0.06 -7.34 9.92
N ILE A 129 -1.19 -7.37 9.20
CA ILE A 129 -1.60 -6.34 8.24
C ILE A 129 -2.02 -5.07 9.01
N ASP A 130 -1.62 -3.90 8.50
CA ASP A 130 -1.90 -2.58 9.08
C ASP A 130 -3.21 -1.98 8.59
N GLY A 131 -3.70 -2.35 7.41
CA GLY A 131 -4.99 -1.87 6.93
C GLY A 131 -5.57 -2.63 5.74
N ILE A 132 -6.77 -2.24 5.34
CA ILE A 132 -7.45 -2.84 4.18
C ILE A 132 -7.99 -1.79 3.20
N ILE A 133 -7.96 -2.10 1.91
CA ILE A 133 -8.64 -1.36 0.85
C ILE A 133 -9.70 -2.28 0.25
N PRO A 134 -11.00 -1.97 0.36
CA PRO A 134 -12.03 -2.76 -0.31
C PRO A 134 -11.92 -2.62 -1.83
N LYS A 135 -12.03 -3.74 -2.57
CA LYS A 135 -12.27 -3.72 -4.01
C LYS A 135 -13.79 -3.51 -4.25
N PRO A 136 -14.21 -2.92 -5.38
CA PRO A 136 -13.40 -2.47 -6.51
C PRO A 136 -12.51 -1.27 -6.15
N LEU A 137 -11.29 -1.28 -6.70
CA LEU A 137 -10.33 -0.20 -6.51
C LEU A 137 -10.65 0.94 -7.47
N ASP A 138 -10.73 2.16 -6.94
CA ASP A 138 -10.86 3.38 -7.71
C ASP A 138 -9.86 4.43 -7.21
N VAL A 139 -9.72 5.52 -7.95
CA VAL A 139 -8.75 6.57 -7.62
C VAL A 139 -9.00 7.14 -6.22
N LYS A 140 -10.27 7.34 -5.84
CA LYS A 140 -10.67 7.95 -4.58
C LYS A 140 -10.44 6.99 -3.41
N SER A 141 -10.86 5.74 -3.54
CA SER A 141 -10.70 4.71 -2.50
C SER A 141 -9.23 4.40 -2.24
N VAL A 142 -8.42 4.26 -3.29
CA VAL A 142 -6.96 4.05 -3.16
C VAL A 142 -6.31 5.26 -2.48
N SER A 143 -6.57 6.48 -2.98
CA SER A 143 -5.93 7.69 -2.44
C SER A 143 -6.24 7.87 -0.96
N ALA A 144 -7.52 7.79 -0.57
CA ALA A 144 -7.93 7.91 0.82
C ALA A 144 -7.28 6.86 1.73
N SER A 145 -7.09 5.63 1.22
CA SER A 145 -6.53 4.53 1.99
C SER A 145 -5.04 4.66 2.24
N VAL A 146 -4.30 5.17 1.25
CA VAL A 146 -2.85 5.27 1.35
C VAL A 146 -2.40 6.56 2.02
N THR A 147 -3.18 7.65 1.96
CA THR A 147 -2.82 8.96 2.53
C THR A 147 -2.31 8.91 3.98
N PRO A 148 -2.93 8.19 4.93
CA PRO A 148 -2.40 8.10 6.30
C PRO A 148 -0.98 7.50 6.36
N PHE A 149 -0.71 6.50 5.52
CA PHE A 149 0.62 5.89 5.40
C PHE A 149 1.59 6.84 4.70
N LEU A 150 1.17 7.53 3.63
CA LEU A 150 2.03 8.48 2.92
C LEU A 150 2.46 9.65 3.82
N ALA A 151 1.55 10.20 4.62
CA ALA A 151 1.86 11.27 5.58
C ALA A 151 2.89 10.83 6.62
N TRP A 152 2.92 9.54 6.96
CA TRP A 152 3.96 8.95 7.82
C TRP A 152 5.28 8.74 7.06
N ILE A 153 5.23 8.28 5.81
CA ILE A 153 6.43 8.07 4.96
C ILE A 153 7.16 9.39 4.66
N ASP A 154 6.42 10.48 4.47
CA ASP A 154 6.96 11.81 4.16
C ASP A 154 7.63 12.48 5.37
N GLN A 155 7.52 11.90 6.57
CA GLN A 155 8.22 12.35 7.77
C GLN A 155 9.50 11.51 7.98
N PRO A 156 10.71 12.06 7.76
CA PRO A 156 11.97 11.30 7.88
C PRO A 156 12.19 10.70 9.27
N ALA A 157 11.75 11.40 10.33
CA ALA A 157 11.83 10.94 11.71
C ALA A 157 10.82 9.82 12.04
N ALA A 158 9.70 9.75 11.30
CA ALA A 158 8.64 8.79 11.57
C ALA A 158 9.00 7.39 11.08
N ARG A 159 9.94 7.25 10.12
CA ARG A 159 10.43 5.95 9.60
C ARG A 159 11.18 5.10 10.63
N SER A 160 11.59 5.71 11.75
CA SER A 160 12.20 5.02 12.90
C SER A 160 11.18 4.66 13.99
N MET A 161 9.93 5.11 13.85
CA MET A 161 8.83 4.81 14.76
C MET A 161 8.01 3.64 14.18
N PRO A 162 7.25 2.89 14.99
CA PRO A 162 6.24 1.99 14.43
C PRO A 162 5.24 2.79 13.56
N PRO A 163 4.68 2.18 12.50
CA PRO A 163 3.64 2.82 11.70
C PRO A 163 2.46 3.22 12.59
N PRO A 164 1.74 4.31 12.24
CA PRO A 164 0.74 4.89 13.13
C PRO A 164 -0.30 3.82 13.49
N PRO A 165 -0.55 3.55 14.79
CA PRO A 165 -1.57 2.59 15.20
C PRO A 165 -2.93 3.08 14.68
N GLY A 166 -3.60 2.22 13.92
CA GLY A 166 -4.69 2.61 13.03
C GLY A 166 -5.92 3.21 13.70
N GLY A 167 -6.47 4.28 13.13
CA GLY A 167 -7.84 4.73 13.40
C GLY A 167 -8.71 4.60 12.15
N LYS A 168 -10.04 4.64 12.29
CA LYS A 168 -10.95 4.78 11.14
C LYS A 168 -10.74 6.15 10.50
N VAL A 169 -9.98 6.22 9.40
CA VAL A 169 -9.89 7.42 8.56
C VAL A 169 -10.69 7.16 7.29
N GLY A 170 -11.76 7.92 7.05
CA GLY A 170 -12.46 7.91 5.76
C GLY A 170 -13.14 6.60 5.33
N GLY A 171 -13.45 5.68 6.25
CA GLY A 171 -14.06 4.39 5.93
C GLY A 171 -13.08 3.22 5.70
N ILE A 172 -11.79 3.45 5.97
CA ILE A 172 -10.73 2.44 5.90
C ILE A 172 -10.51 1.83 7.27
N HIS A 173 -10.45 0.49 7.33
CA HIS A 173 -9.97 -0.19 8.53
C HIS A 173 -8.45 -0.11 8.53
N VAL A 174 -7.90 0.78 9.35
CA VAL A 174 -6.51 0.73 9.78
C VAL A 174 -6.53 0.08 11.15
N PHE A 175 -5.78 -1.00 11.34
CA PHE A 175 -5.80 -1.78 12.58
C PHE A 175 -4.95 -1.10 13.66
N THR A 176 -5.53 -0.91 14.86
CA THR A 176 -4.75 -0.58 16.06
C THR A 176 -3.99 -1.81 16.56
N GLU A 177 -2.96 -1.59 17.38
CA GLU A 177 -2.25 -2.64 18.13
C GLU A 177 -3.21 -3.50 18.99
N VAL A 178 -4.31 -2.92 19.50
CA VAL A 178 -5.36 -3.61 20.27
C VAL A 178 -6.12 -4.63 19.41
N THR A 179 -6.31 -4.35 18.12
CA THR A 179 -7.02 -5.24 17.18
C THR A 179 -6.14 -6.40 16.69
N ARG A 180 -4.81 -6.29 16.83
CA ARG A 180 -3.86 -7.37 16.44
C ARG A 180 -3.80 -8.51 17.45
N ALA A 181 -4.02 -8.20 18.73
CA ALA A 181 -3.86 -9.13 19.83
C ALA A 181 -5.14 -9.92 20.18
N ASP A 182 -6.30 -9.46 19.73
CA ASP A 182 -7.59 -10.02 20.13
C ASP A 182 -8.50 -10.34 18.92
N PRO A 183 -8.63 -11.63 18.52
CA PRO A 183 -9.54 -12.04 17.45
C PRO A 183 -11.03 -11.83 17.79
N THR A 184 -11.36 -11.66 19.09
CA THR A 184 -12.72 -11.42 19.60
C THR A 184 -13.14 -9.95 19.51
N ALA A 185 -12.20 -9.01 19.40
CA ALA A 185 -12.49 -7.58 19.24
C ALA A 185 -13.18 -7.23 17.89
N ALA A 186 -13.15 -8.14 16.91
CA ALA A 186 -13.86 -8.01 15.64
C ALA A 186 -15.39 -7.84 15.82
N ASP A 187 -15.97 -8.42 16.88
CA ASP A 187 -17.39 -8.30 17.19
C ASP A 187 -17.80 -6.88 17.59
N SER A 188 -16.89 -6.13 18.23
CA SER A 188 -17.13 -4.73 18.62
C SER A 188 -17.10 -3.76 17.42
N ILE A 189 -16.37 -4.11 16.36
CA ILE A 189 -16.29 -3.32 15.12
C ILE A 189 -17.58 -3.48 14.30
N SER A 190 -18.20 -4.67 14.34
CA SER A 190 -19.50 -4.97 13.72
C SER A 190 -20.64 -4.13 14.34
N ALA A 191 -20.65 -4.00 15.67
CA ALA A 191 -21.65 -3.19 16.39
C ALA A 191 -21.58 -1.68 16.06
N ALA A 192 -20.38 -1.16 15.75
CA ALA A 192 -20.17 0.24 15.40
C ALA A 192 -20.45 0.58 13.93
N LEU A 193 -20.52 -0.42 13.03
CA LEU A 193 -20.84 -0.24 11.60
C LEU A 193 -22.32 -0.49 11.27
N GLY A 194 -23.07 -1.15 12.17
CA GLY A 194 -24.50 -1.43 12.02
C GLY A 194 -25.45 -0.33 12.51
N ARG A 195 -24.96 0.85 12.92
CA ARG A 195 -25.80 1.95 13.42
C ARG A 195 -25.63 3.23 12.61
N SER A 196 -26.11 3.23 11.37
CA SER A 196 -26.49 4.45 10.67
C SER A 196 -27.53 4.11 9.62
N GLY A 197 -28.81 4.29 9.93
CA GLY A 197 -29.88 4.20 8.94
C GLY A 197 -31.24 3.75 9.48
N SER A 198 -31.81 4.50 10.42
CA SER A 198 -33.26 4.56 10.57
C SER A 198 -33.63 5.97 11.04
N GLY A 199 -34.11 6.77 10.09
CA GLY A 199 -34.68 8.09 10.27
C GLY A 199 -35.39 8.49 9.00
#